data_AF-A0A1A8KMS1-F1
#
_entry.id   AF-A0A1A8KMS1-F1
#
_cell.length_a   1.000
_cell.length_b   1.000
_cell.length_c   1.000
_cell.angle_alpha   90.00
_cell.angle_beta   90.00
_cell.angle_gamma   90.00
#
_symmetry.space_group_name_H-M   'P 1'
#
loop_
_entity.id
_entity.type
_entity.pdbx_description
1 polymer ?
#
loop_
_entity_poly.entity_id
_entity_poly.type
_entity_poly.pdbx_seq_one_letter_code
_entity_poly.pdbx_strand_id
1 'polypeptide(L)' 'MELEDGVVYQDDPGTSAMMSERVSGLANSIYREFERLIGKYDEDVVKELMPLVVAVLENLDSVFAENQEHEVELELLK' A
#
# COMPACT_ATOMS: atom_id res chain seq x y z
N MET A 1 -29.41 8.31 22.06
CA MET A 1 -28.44 7.54 22.87
C MET A 1 -28.51 6.13 22.36
N GLU A 2 -27.82 5.84 21.26
CA GLU A 2 -26.37 5.57 21.14
C GLU A 2 -26.09 4.08 21.31
N LEU A 3 -26.08 3.42 20.16
CA LEU A 3 -25.34 2.21 19.81
C LEU A 3 -24.68 2.61 18.48
N GLU A 4 -23.42 2.39 18.18
CA GLU A 4 -22.50 1.41 18.68
C GLU A 4 -21.09 1.93 18.35
N ASP A 5 -20.19 1.64 19.27
CA ASP A 5 -18.75 1.88 19.27
C ASP A 5 -18.13 1.97 17.86
N GLY A 6 -17.87 3.20 17.43
CA GLY A 6 -17.02 3.45 16.28
C GLY A 6 -15.64 2.95 16.65
N VAL A 7 -15.29 1.76 16.13
CA VAL A 7 -13.92 1.24 16.20
C VAL A 7 -13.05 2.25 15.47
N VAL A 8 -12.50 3.19 16.23
CA VAL A 8 -11.39 4.02 15.80
C VAL A 8 -10.28 3.03 15.57
N TYR A 9 -9.97 2.76 14.30
CA TYR A 9 -8.70 2.15 13.95
C TYR A 9 -7.65 3.07 14.56
N GLN A 10 -7.12 2.68 15.71
CA GLN A 10 -5.87 3.21 16.20
C GLN A 10 -4.87 2.82 15.12
N ASP A 11 -4.58 3.80 14.27
CA ASP A 11 -3.47 3.78 13.36
C ASP A 11 -2.23 3.67 14.26
N ASP A 12 -1.76 2.43 14.45
CA ASP A 12 -0.58 2.14 15.25
C ASP A 12 0.58 2.83 14.53
N PRO A 13 1.19 3.89 15.10
CA PRO A 13 2.13 4.75 14.39
C PRO A 13 3.46 4.05 14.07
N GLY A 14 3.57 2.75 14.35
CA GLY A 14 4.73 1.91 14.05
C GLY A 14 4.53 0.83 12.97
N THR A 15 3.36 0.71 12.33
CA THR A 15 3.09 -0.45 11.44
C THR A 15 2.69 -0.11 10.01
N SER A 16 2.49 1.18 9.70
CA SER A 16 2.37 1.67 8.32
C SER A 16 3.53 2.63 8.11
N ALA A 17 4.68 2.11 7.66
CA ALA A 17 5.63 2.97 6.95
C ALA A 17 4.80 3.66 5.87
N MET A 18 4.65 4.98 5.95
CA MET A 18 3.76 5.72 5.06
C MET A 18 4.21 5.42 3.63
N MET A 19 3.39 4.64 2.90
CA MET A 19 3.73 4.21 1.55
C MET A 19 4.15 5.42 0.72
N SER A 20 5.25 5.31 -0.01
CA SER A 20 5.72 6.45 -0.81
C SER A 20 4.62 6.95 -1.75
N GLU A 21 4.54 8.26 -2.00
CA GLU A 21 3.51 8.84 -2.88
C GLU A 21 3.48 8.16 -4.26
N ARG A 22 4.64 7.70 -4.75
CA ARG A 22 4.77 6.96 -6.00
C ARG A 22 4.12 5.57 -5.91
N VAL A 23 4.38 4.81 -4.84
CA VAL A 23 3.81 3.47 -4.64
C VAL A 23 2.30 3.58 -4.37
N SER A 24 1.86 4.56 -3.60
CA SER A 24 0.44 4.85 -3.37
C SER A 24 -0.30 5.21 -4.67
N GLY A 25 0.30 6.04 -5.53
CA GLY A 25 -0.26 6.36 -6.86
C GLY A 25 -0.38 5.14 -7.77
N LEU A 26 0.60 4.23 -7.72
CA LEU A 26 0.56 2.98 -8.48
C LEU A 26 -0.52 2.02 -7.94
N ALA A 27 -0.60 1.86 -6.62
CA ALA A 27 -1.62 1.04 -5.97
C ALA A 27 -3.03 1.50 -6.34
N ASN A 28 -3.30 2.81 -6.26
CA ASN A 28 -4.58 3.40 -6.68
C ASN A 28 -4.91 3.10 -8.15
N SER A 29 -3.91 3.18 -9.03
CA SER A 29 -4.11 2.88 -10.46
C SER A 29 -4.45 1.40 -10.69
N ILE A 30 -3.78 0.48 -9.98
CA ILE A 30 -4.01 -0.96 -10.08
C ILE A 30 -5.38 -1.33 -9.51
N TYR A 31 -5.73 -0.85 -8.33
CA TYR A 31 -7.04 -1.13 -7.73
C TYR A 31 -8.19 -0.64 -8.61
N ARG A 32 -8.05 0.52 -9.26
CA ARG A 32 -9.05 1.02 -10.21
C ARG A 32 -9.21 0.14 -11.45
N GLU A 33 -8.16 -0.53 -11.91
CA GLU A 33 -8.26 -1.54 -12.98
C GLU A 33 -8.91 -2.82 -12.46
N PHE A 34 -8.59 -3.25 -11.23
CA PHE A 34 -9.24 -4.40 -10.61
C PHE A 34 -10.74 -4.18 -10.46
N GLU A 35 -11.18 -3.01 -10.00
CA GLU A 35 -12.60 -2.65 -9.96
C GLU A 35 -13.28 -2.76 -11.33
N ARG A 36 -12.59 -2.34 -12.41
CA ARG A 36 -13.09 -2.52 -13.79
C ARG A 36 -13.19 -3.99 -14.19
N LEU A 37 -12.22 -4.81 -13.81
CA LEU A 37 -12.21 -6.25 -14.08
C LEU A 37 -13.33 -6.96 -13.32
N ILE A 38 -13.47 -6.68 -12.02
CA ILE A 38 -14.54 -7.21 -11.16
C ILE A 38 -15.90 -6.82 -11.74
N GLY A 39 -16.08 -5.55 -12.12
CA GLY A 39 -17.33 -5.07 -12.69
C GLY A 39 -17.73 -5.75 -14.01
N LYS A 40 -16.78 -6.34 -14.75
CA LYS A 40 -17.03 -7.00 -16.03
C LYS A 40 -17.03 -8.53 -15.95
N TYR A 41 -16.28 -9.10 -15.01
CA TYR A 41 -15.96 -10.53 -14.98
C TYR A 41 -16.10 -11.19 -13.60
N ASP A 42 -16.58 -10.46 -12.58
CA ASP A 42 -16.68 -10.90 -11.17
C ASP A 42 -15.33 -10.93 -10.42
N GLU A 43 -15.37 -11.09 -9.10
CA GLU A 43 -14.23 -11.02 -8.18
C GLU A 43 -13.24 -12.17 -8.33
N ASP A 44 -13.69 -13.32 -8.83
CA ASP A 44 -12.85 -14.51 -8.98
C ASP A 44 -11.65 -14.27 -9.90
N VAL A 45 -11.74 -13.33 -10.85
CA VAL A 45 -10.63 -13.05 -11.78
C VAL A 45 -9.45 -12.33 -11.14
N VAL A 46 -9.66 -11.64 -10.01
CA VAL A 46 -8.60 -10.91 -9.30
C VAL A 46 -8.16 -11.60 -8.02
N LYS A 47 -8.90 -12.61 -7.55
CA LYS A 47 -8.71 -13.25 -6.24
C LYS A 47 -7.30 -13.78 -6.01
N GLU A 48 -6.72 -14.44 -7.01
CA GLU A 48 -5.35 -14.96 -6.94
C GLU A 48 -4.29 -13.91 -7.32
N LEU A 49 -4.69 -12.87 -8.07
CA LEU A 49 -3.79 -11.82 -8.53
C LEU A 49 -3.55 -10.74 -7.45
N MET A 50 -4.58 -10.44 -6.65
CA MET A 50 -4.53 -9.45 -5.59
C MET A 50 -3.39 -9.68 -4.58
N PRO A 51 -3.18 -10.88 -4.00
CA PRO A 51 -2.07 -11.08 -3.08
C PRO A 51 -0.69 -10.91 -3.75
N LEU A 52 -0.57 -11.24 -5.03
CA LEU A 52 0.68 -11.03 -5.78
C LEU A 52 0.97 -9.54 -5.98
N VAL A 53 -0.06 -8.75 -6.32
CA VAL A 53 0.07 -7.29 -6.45
C VAL A 53 0.41 -6.64 -5.12
N VAL A 54 -0.27 -7.03 -4.04
CA VAL A 54 0.03 -6.53 -2.68
C VAL A 54 1.48 -6.82 -2.34
N ALA A 55 1.96 -8.05 -2.52
CA ALA A 55 3.35 -8.41 -2.26
C ALA A 55 4.35 -7.58 -3.10
N VAL A 56 4.04 -7.28 -4.36
CA VAL A 56 4.90 -6.42 -5.20
C VAL A 56 4.92 -4.99 -4.68
N LEU A 57 3.78 -4.42 -4.28
CA LEU A 57 3.70 -3.06 -3.75
C LEU A 57 4.44 -2.94 -2.40
N GLU A 58 4.30 -3.92 -1.52
CA GLU A 58 5.03 -4.00 -0.24
C GLU A 58 6.55 -4.08 -0.47
N ASN A 59 7.00 -4.93 -1.40
CA ASN A 59 8.41 -5.01 -1.74
C ASN A 59 8.95 -3.70 -2.31
N LEU A 60 8.17 -3.02 -3.16
CA LEU A 60 8.56 -1.71 -3.69
C LEU A 60 8.71 -0.68 -2.58
N ASP A 61 7.78 -0.66 -1.63
CA ASP A 61 7.81 0.28 -0.52
C ASP A 61 9.02 0.05 0.41
N SER A 62 9.34 -1.23 0.70
CA SER A 62 10.55 -1.61 1.44
C SER A 62 11.81 -1.10 0.75
N VAL A 63 11.95 -1.33 -0.56
CA VAL A 63 13.10 -0.88 -1.34
C VAL A 63 13.20 0.65 -1.37
N PHE A 64 12.06 1.36 -1.44
CA PHE A 64 12.04 2.83 -1.35
C PHE A 64 12.50 3.34 0.01
N ALA A 65 12.05 2.71 1.10
CA ALA A 65 12.44 3.07 2.46
C ALA A 65 13.95 2.87 2.67
N GLU A 66 14.47 1.69 2.30
CA GLU A 66 15.90 1.38 2.38
C GLU A 66 16.75 2.36 1.55
N ASN A 67 16.30 2.70 0.33
CA ASN A 67 17.02 3.65 -0.50
C ASN A 67 17.04 5.06 0.10
N GLN A 68 15.94 5.50 0.72
CA GLN A 68 15.88 6.81 1.39
C GLN A 68 16.78 6.86 2.62
N GLU A 69 16.86 5.77 3.39
CA GLU A 69 17.82 5.66 4.51
C GLU A 69 19.26 5.78 4.02
N HIS A 70 19.63 5.07 2.96
CA HIS A 70 20.97 5.17 2.36
C HIS A 70 21.28 6.57 1.83
N GLU A 71 20.31 7.26 1.22
CA GLU A 71 20.49 8.64 0.74
C GLU A 71 20.78 9.61 1.90
N VAL A 72 20.08 9.47 3.03
CA VAL A 72 20.33 10.26 4.24
C VAL A 72 21.71 9.96 4.83
N GLU A 73 22.10 8.68 4.90
CA GLU A 73 23.44 8.30 5.38
C GLU A 73 24.55 8.92 4.52
N LEU A 74 24.38 8.92 3.19
CA LEU A 74 25.32 9.55 2.26
C LEU A 74 25.40 11.07 2.43
N GLU A 75 24.30 11.74 2.78
CA GLU A 75 24.31 13.18 3.06
C GLU A 75 25.05 13.53 4.36
N LEU A 76 24.96 12.68 5.39
CA LEU A 76 25.68 12.88 6.66
C LEU A 76 27.21 12.74 6.52
N LEU A 77 27.68 12.05 5.49
CA LEU A 77 29.10 11.83 5.21
C LEU A 77 29.77 12.92 4.35
N LYS A 78 29.00 13.91 3.86
CA LYS A 78 29.51 15.05 3.07
C LYS A 78 29.91 16.24 3.93
#